data_AF-A0A3R8D6M2-F1
#
_entry.id   AF-A0A3R8D6M2-F1
#
_cell.length_a   1.000
_cell.length_b   1.000
_cell.length_c   1.000
_cell.angle_alpha   90.00
_cell.angle_beta   90.00
_cell.angle_gamma   90.00
#
_symmetry.space_group_name_H-M   'P 1'
#
loop_
_entity.id
_entity.type
_entity.pdbx_description
1 polymer ?
#
loop_
_entity_poly.entity_id
_entity_poly.type
_entity_poly.pdbx_seq_one_letter_code
_entity_poly.pdbx_strand_id
1 'polypeptide(L)'
;MGCILDHSNGSHNNIPCQAAWVIAQSLQVNDSISTIILDGNPLGKLGCQGLLQAVATSSNRSLSIPMNGCNFDLFDPNSFNPEEASGQYDLNLSIPYERSILLELVRCASTKTGCKFISMVHVLDKTSKTIHVECRDATKASAEDHSGAIDSIELENGMLSMGIEPEVGEAARLISRFDIDGTGTIEMNEFMELMASFNVVPTPKRVLVDVATNRPFEVPLTGHMLVEFVDLHIPSEQQEAHTRESVGHLIKNLKDNHSHVQMLAMAKNGMYFKEREAQMIIDSILDGSDVVQAMASILPHMIDASNACQLIECNITDVSQRL
;
A
#
# COMPACT_ATOMS: atom_id res chain seq x y z
N MET A 1 -3.26 32.69 6.35
CA MET A 1 -2.01 33.10 7.04
C MET A 1 -0.99 32.03 6.68
N GLY A 2 -0.09 32.33 5.74
CA GLY A 2 0.84 31.35 5.20
C GLY A 2 1.88 30.98 6.24
N CYS A 3 2.01 29.69 6.54
CA CYS A 3 3.18 29.18 7.25
C CYS A 3 4.36 29.26 6.30
N ILE A 4 5.14 30.33 6.43
CA ILE A 4 6.50 30.39 5.92
C ILE A 4 7.29 29.45 6.82
N LEU A 5 7.56 28.25 6.32
CA LEU A 5 8.58 27.38 6.90
C LEU A 5 9.91 28.05 6.59
N ASP A 6 10.34 28.94 7.48
CA ASP A 6 11.68 29.51 7.42
C ASP A 6 12.68 28.38 7.68
N HIS A 7 13.75 28.39 6.90
CA HIS A 7 14.70 27.30 6.84
C HIS A 7 15.17 26.90 8.24
N SER A 8 15.01 25.62 8.58
CA SER A 8 15.71 24.89 9.66
C SER A 8 15.21 24.95 11.11
N ASN A 9 14.04 25.51 11.46
CA ASN A 9 13.51 25.30 12.81
C ASN A 9 11.97 25.20 12.90
N GLY A 10 11.45 23.97 12.89
CA GLY A 10 10.04 23.67 13.14
C GLY A 10 9.69 23.51 14.62
N SER A 11 10.65 23.70 15.55
CA SER A 11 10.45 23.41 16.97
C SER A 11 9.36 24.28 17.61
N HIS A 12 8.49 23.71 18.44
CA HIS A 12 7.48 24.42 19.22
C HIS A 12 6.48 25.27 18.41
N ASN A 13 6.26 24.95 17.14
CA ASN A 13 5.36 25.69 16.25
C ASN A 13 3.90 25.22 16.31
N ASN A 14 3.53 24.46 17.35
CA ASN A 14 2.21 23.87 17.53
C ASN A 14 1.73 23.10 16.29
N ILE A 15 2.63 22.34 15.64
CA ILE A 15 2.32 21.54 14.45
C ILE A 15 1.40 20.39 14.87
N PRO A 16 0.12 20.38 14.45
CA PRO A 16 -0.81 19.30 14.80
C PRO A 16 -0.58 18.07 13.93
N CYS A 17 -1.19 16.95 14.33
CA CYS A 17 -1.14 15.66 13.63
C CYS A 17 -1.36 15.75 12.11
N GLN A 18 -2.40 16.46 11.67
CA GLN A 18 -2.72 16.62 10.25
C GLN A 18 -1.62 17.36 9.48
N ALA A 19 -1.01 18.37 10.09
CA ALA A 19 0.08 19.12 9.46
C ALA A 19 1.37 18.27 9.41
N ALA A 20 1.67 17.54 10.49
CA ALA A 20 2.80 16.60 10.53
C ALA A 20 2.66 15.52 9.44
N TRP A 21 1.45 15.02 9.20
CA TRP A 21 1.15 14.09 8.12
C TRP A 21 1.42 14.67 6.73
N VAL A 22 0.98 15.91 6.47
CA VAL A 22 1.25 16.59 5.18
C VAL A 22 2.74 16.83 4.98
N ILE A 23 3.47 17.19 6.05
CA ILE A 23 4.93 17.34 6.02
C ILE A 23 5.58 16.00 5.64
N ALA A 24 5.17 14.91 6.30
CA ALA A 24 5.68 13.58 6.01
C ALA A 24 5.51 13.17 4.54
N GLN A 25 4.32 13.38 3.97
CA GLN A 25 4.05 13.11 2.55
C GLN A 25 4.93 13.97 1.63
N SER A 26 5.15 15.24 1.99
CA SER A 26 6.02 16.13 1.24
C SER A 26 7.49 15.67 1.28
N LEU A 27 7.94 15.11 2.40
CA LEU A 27 9.28 14.55 2.54
C LEU A 27 9.49 13.27 1.72
N GLN A 28 8.45 12.49 1.45
CA GLN A 28 8.58 11.27 0.63
C GLN A 28 8.89 11.56 -0.85
N VAL A 29 8.46 12.71 -1.36
CA VAL A 29 8.66 13.13 -2.76
C VAL A 29 9.76 14.17 -2.94
N ASN A 30 10.18 14.81 -1.86
CA ASN A 30 11.28 15.76 -1.88
C ASN A 30 12.58 14.99 -1.68
N ASP A 31 13.61 15.23 -2.50
CA ASP A 31 14.95 14.67 -2.31
C ASP A 31 15.95 15.68 -1.74
N SER A 32 15.63 16.97 -1.75
CA SER A 32 16.56 18.05 -1.38
C SER A 32 16.74 18.27 0.13
N ILE A 33 15.74 17.97 0.96
CA ILE A 33 15.75 18.23 2.41
C ILE A 33 16.43 17.08 3.16
N SER A 34 17.58 17.33 3.77
CA SER A 34 18.28 16.33 4.60
C SER A 34 17.93 16.41 6.09
N THR A 35 17.44 17.53 6.59
CA THR A 35 17.14 17.69 8.02
C THR A 35 15.95 18.62 8.25
N ILE A 36 15.03 18.21 9.12
CA ILE A 36 13.91 19.02 9.59
C ILE A 36 13.69 18.80 11.08
N ILE A 37 13.84 19.86 11.88
CA ILE A 37 13.68 19.81 13.34
C ILE A 37 12.22 20.03 13.69
N LEU A 38 11.59 19.07 14.36
CA LEU A 38 10.19 19.11 14.77
C LEU A 38 9.99 19.05 16.29
N ASP A 39 11.05 19.24 17.06
CA ASP A 39 11.06 19.18 18.53
C ASP A 39 9.91 19.96 19.19
N GLY A 40 9.31 19.40 20.24
CA GLY A 40 8.33 20.11 21.08
C GLY A 40 6.96 20.37 20.42
N ASN A 41 6.58 19.62 19.39
CA ASN A 41 5.29 19.75 18.71
C ASN A 41 4.27 18.65 19.07
N PRO A 42 2.96 18.96 19.01
CA PRO A 42 1.88 17.99 19.19
C PRO A 42 1.62 17.16 17.92
N LEU A 43 2.61 16.37 17.52
CA LEU A 43 2.61 15.62 16.25
C LEU A 43 1.56 14.50 16.20
N GLY A 44 1.09 14.01 17.35
CA GLY A 44 0.13 12.91 17.42
C GLY A 44 0.64 11.59 16.83
N LYS A 45 -0.15 10.53 16.97
CA LYS A 45 0.27 9.18 16.60
C LYS A 45 0.45 9.04 15.08
N LEU A 46 -0.56 9.43 14.31
CA LEU A 46 -0.57 9.28 12.86
C LEU A 46 0.48 10.19 12.18
N GLY A 47 0.63 11.43 12.67
CA GLY A 47 1.66 12.35 12.18
C GLY A 47 3.07 11.80 12.37
N CYS A 48 3.36 11.23 13.55
CA CYS A 48 4.64 10.56 13.81
C CYS A 48 4.85 9.32 12.94
N GLN A 49 3.83 8.48 12.77
CA GLN A 49 3.91 7.32 11.88
C GLN A 49 4.25 7.71 10.45
N GLY A 50 3.60 8.75 9.91
CA GLY A 50 3.91 9.28 8.59
C GLY A 50 5.37 9.75 8.48
N LEU A 51 5.86 10.48 9.49
CA LEU A 51 7.24 10.99 9.52
C LEU A 51 8.27 9.86 9.57
N LEU A 52 8.04 8.84 10.41
CA LEU A 52 8.88 7.64 10.48
C LEU A 52 8.87 6.90 9.14
N GLN A 53 7.71 6.79 8.50
CA GLN A 53 7.62 6.17 7.19
C GLN A 53 8.40 6.95 6.14
N ALA A 54 8.37 8.29 6.16
CA ALA A 54 9.15 9.12 5.25
C ALA A 54 10.67 8.93 5.41
N VAL A 55 11.15 8.71 6.65
CA VAL A 55 12.55 8.36 6.93
C VAL A 55 12.87 6.94 6.46
N ALA A 56 11.95 5.99 6.67
CA ALA A 56 12.16 4.60 6.26
C ALA A 56 12.16 4.41 4.73
N THR A 57 11.42 5.24 3.99
CA THR A 57 11.35 5.18 2.53
C THR A 57 12.36 6.06 1.82
N SER A 58 13.06 6.97 2.53
CA SER A 58 14.13 7.80 1.97
C SER A 58 15.40 6.96 1.75
N SER A 59 15.41 6.19 0.68
CA SER A 59 16.53 5.30 0.30
C SER A 59 17.74 6.05 -0.25
N ASN A 60 17.53 7.23 -0.85
CA ASN A 60 18.59 7.96 -1.59
C ASN A 60 19.18 9.14 -0.82
N ARG A 61 18.77 9.38 0.44
CA ARG A 61 19.28 10.49 1.24
C ARG A 61 19.28 10.19 2.73
N SER A 62 20.22 10.79 3.45
CA SER A 62 20.20 10.84 4.91
C SER A 62 19.19 11.90 5.37
N LEU A 63 17.95 11.49 5.60
CA LEU A 63 16.89 12.33 6.17
C LEU A 63 16.88 12.21 7.70
N SER A 64 17.15 13.31 8.40
CA SER A 64 17.10 13.40 9.86
C SER A 64 15.91 14.24 10.32
N ILE A 65 15.08 13.68 11.22
CA ILE A 65 13.92 14.35 11.79
C ILE A 65 13.98 14.28 13.33
N PRO A 66 14.68 15.23 13.98
CA PRO A 66 14.59 15.37 15.43
C PRO A 66 13.15 15.65 15.88
N MET A 67 12.69 14.91 16.90
CA MET A 67 11.33 15.01 17.48
C MET A 67 11.37 15.01 19.02
N ASN A 68 12.41 15.62 19.61
CA ASN A 68 12.59 15.67 21.06
C ASN A 68 11.42 16.43 21.72
N GLY A 69 10.81 15.85 22.75
CA GLY A 69 9.73 16.49 23.50
C GLY A 69 8.42 16.65 22.72
N CYS A 70 8.24 15.94 21.61
CA CYS A 70 6.96 15.91 20.90
C CYS A 70 5.90 15.09 21.64
N ASN A 71 4.63 15.47 21.48
CA ASN A 71 3.51 14.71 22.01
C ASN A 71 2.91 13.82 20.93
N PHE A 72 3.00 12.50 21.12
CA PHE A 72 2.51 11.47 20.19
C PHE A 72 1.18 10.85 20.60
N ASP A 73 0.72 11.07 21.84
CA ASP A 73 -0.47 10.42 22.40
C ASP A 73 -1.77 11.12 21.98
N LEU A 74 -1.68 12.21 21.24
CA LEU A 74 -2.85 12.92 20.72
C LEU A 74 -3.53 12.08 19.64
N PHE A 75 -4.79 11.76 19.90
CA PHE A 75 -5.68 11.05 19.00
C PHE A 75 -6.84 11.97 18.60
N ASP A 76 -7.01 12.14 17.29
CA ASP A 76 -8.17 12.82 16.71
C ASP A 76 -9.02 11.77 15.98
N PRO A 77 -10.26 11.50 16.43
CA PRO A 77 -11.12 10.49 15.82
C PRO A 77 -11.53 10.83 14.38
N ASN A 78 -11.40 12.09 13.96
CA ASN A 78 -11.72 12.51 12.58
C ASN A 78 -10.50 12.45 11.65
N SER A 79 -9.33 12.07 12.16
CA SER A 79 -8.13 11.93 11.34
C SER A 79 -8.15 10.61 10.58
N PHE A 80 -7.70 10.66 9.33
CA PHE A 80 -7.57 9.48 8.47
C PHE A 80 -6.61 8.45 9.07
N ASN A 81 -7.06 7.19 9.12
CA ASN A 81 -6.27 6.05 9.59
C ASN A 81 -5.92 5.13 8.40
N PRO A 82 -4.65 5.03 7.98
CA PRO A 82 -4.24 4.17 6.86
C PRO A 82 -4.48 2.66 7.07
N GLU A 83 -4.69 2.23 8.32
CA GLU A 83 -5.04 0.84 8.66
C GLU A 83 -6.55 0.56 8.50
N GLU A 84 -7.37 1.61 8.40
CA GLU A 84 -8.82 1.53 8.17
C GLU A 84 -9.19 2.39 6.95
N ALA A 85 -8.51 2.14 5.83
CA ALA A 85 -8.63 2.95 4.61
C ALA A 85 -9.87 2.63 3.75
N SER A 86 -10.64 1.60 4.08
CA SER A 86 -11.87 1.25 3.35
C SER A 86 -12.97 2.28 3.62
N GLY A 87 -13.64 2.75 2.58
CA GLY A 87 -14.78 3.64 2.72
C GLY A 87 -15.02 4.57 1.53
N GLN A 88 -15.96 5.49 1.73
CA GLN A 88 -16.29 6.55 0.79
C GLN A 88 -15.72 7.88 1.28
N TYR A 89 -15.07 8.61 0.37
CA TYR A 89 -14.40 9.86 0.65
C TYR A 89 -14.89 10.95 -0.30
N ASP A 90 -15.19 12.13 0.25
CA ASP A 90 -15.34 13.39 -0.48
C ASP A 90 -14.18 14.31 -0.06
N LEU A 91 -13.16 14.40 -0.91
CA LEU A 91 -11.91 15.07 -0.60
C LEU A 91 -11.78 16.36 -1.42
N ASN A 92 -11.75 17.51 -0.76
CA ASN A 92 -11.37 18.78 -1.35
C ASN A 92 -9.85 18.86 -1.49
N LEU A 93 -9.37 18.67 -2.72
CA LEU A 93 -7.94 18.64 -3.03
C LEU A 93 -7.21 19.98 -2.82
N SER A 94 -7.97 21.06 -2.72
CA SER A 94 -7.44 22.38 -2.36
C SER A 94 -6.95 22.42 -0.91
N ILE A 95 -7.46 21.52 -0.05
CA ILE A 95 -7.03 21.35 1.33
C ILE A 95 -5.86 20.36 1.35
N PRO A 96 -4.65 20.75 1.79
CA PRO A 96 -3.47 19.88 1.74
C PRO A 96 -3.65 18.56 2.51
N TYR A 97 -4.34 18.58 3.64
CA TYR A 97 -4.60 17.37 4.42
C TYR A 97 -5.51 16.39 3.66
N GLU A 98 -6.63 16.85 3.11
CA GLU A 98 -7.53 15.97 2.35
C GLU A 98 -6.89 15.44 1.06
N ARG A 99 -6.08 16.26 0.39
CA ARG A 99 -5.24 15.80 -0.74
C ARG A 99 -4.23 14.74 -0.31
N SER A 100 -3.65 14.87 0.89
CA SER A 100 -2.72 13.87 1.43
C SER A 100 -3.39 12.53 1.78
N ILE A 101 -4.70 12.54 2.08
CA ILE A 101 -5.48 11.30 2.23
C ILE A 101 -5.54 10.57 0.88
N LEU A 102 -5.85 11.28 -0.21
CA LEU A 102 -5.88 10.66 -1.54
C LEU A 102 -4.51 10.12 -1.98
N LEU A 103 -3.44 10.87 -1.71
CA LEU A 103 -2.07 10.38 -1.96
C LEU A 103 -1.79 9.09 -1.20
N GLU A 104 -2.24 8.98 0.04
CA GLU A 104 -2.07 7.76 0.83
C GLU A 104 -2.92 6.60 0.31
N LEU A 105 -4.15 6.84 -0.14
CA LEU A 105 -4.97 5.81 -0.81
C LEU A 105 -4.30 5.31 -2.09
N VAL A 106 -3.70 6.21 -2.88
CA VAL A 106 -2.90 5.85 -4.07
C VAL A 106 -1.69 5.01 -3.70
N ARG A 107 -0.99 5.39 -2.62
CA ARG A 107 0.13 4.60 -2.08
C ARG A 107 -0.34 3.20 -1.68
N CYS A 108 -1.42 3.10 -0.90
CA CYS A 108 -2.02 1.83 -0.49
C CYS A 108 -2.37 0.95 -1.71
N ALA A 109 -3.07 1.48 -2.71
CA ALA A 109 -3.37 0.74 -3.94
C ALA A 109 -2.13 0.27 -4.73
N SER A 110 -1.01 0.98 -4.58
CA SER A 110 0.25 0.65 -5.26
C SER A 110 1.10 -0.34 -4.46
N THR A 111 1.08 -0.27 -3.13
CA THR A 111 2.00 -1.05 -2.27
C THR A 111 1.35 -2.23 -1.56
N LYS A 112 0.05 -2.16 -1.24
CA LYS A 112 -0.67 -3.21 -0.50
C LYS A 112 -1.47 -4.06 -1.48
N THR A 113 -1.18 -5.36 -1.52
CA THR A 113 -1.98 -6.33 -2.29
C THR A 113 -3.40 -6.36 -1.75
N GLY A 114 -4.42 -6.27 -2.62
CA GLY A 114 -5.83 -6.26 -2.21
C GLY A 114 -6.45 -4.88 -2.07
N CYS A 115 -5.65 -3.81 -1.97
CA CYS A 115 -6.16 -2.44 -2.03
C CYS A 115 -6.58 -2.04 -3.45
N LYS A 116 -7.79 -1.49 -3.61
CA LYS A 116 -8.30 -1.04 -4.90
C LYS A 116 -9.23 0.17 -4.77
N PHE A 117 -9.24 1.00 -5.80
CA PHE A 117 -10.28 1.98 -6.03
C PHE A 117 -11.47 1.30 -6.71
N ILE A 118 -12.64 1.36 -6.08
CA ILE A 118 -13.92 0.91 -6.67
C ILE A 118 -14.43 1.98 -7.63
N SER A 119 -14.35 3.24 -7.21
CA SER A 119 -14.76 4.40 -8.00
C SER A 119 -13.87 5.59 -7.70
N MET A 120 -13.58 6.38 -8.73
CA MET A 120 -12.95 7.70 -8.60
C MET A 120 -13.60 8.68 -9.56
N VAL A 121 -14.12 9.77 -9.01
CA VAL A 121 -14.73 10.84 -9.77
C VAL A 121 -14.12 12.17 -9.34
N HIS A 122 -13.47 12.85 -10.28
CA HIS A 122 -12.99 14.21 -10.08
C HIS A 122 -14.06 15.20 -10.47
N VAL A 123 -14.42 16.09 -9.55
CA VAL A 123 -15.37 17.18 -9.75
C VAL A 123 -14.63 18.50 -9.67
N LEU A 124 -14.60 19.21 -10.79
CA LEU A 124 -14.04 20.56 -10.87
C LEU A 124 -15.11 21.51 -11.38
N ASP A 125 -15.38 22.55 -10.59
CA ASP A 125 -16.47 23.52 -10.76
C ASP A 125 -17.87 22.88 -10.88
N LYS A 126 -18.22 22.38 -12.07
CA LYS A 126 -19.50 21.70 -12.37
C LYS A 126 -19.34 20.50 -13.30
N THR A 127 -18.12 20.18 -13.69
CA THR A 127 -17.83 19.02 -14.54
C THR A 127 -17.35 17.88 -13.67
N SER A 128 -17.95 16.70 -13.84
CA SER A 128 -17.48 15.46 -13.25
C SER A 128 -16.78 14.61 -14.31
N LYS A 129 -15.64 14.04 -13.95
CA LYS A 129 -14.87 13.12 -14.77
C LYS A 129 -14.60 11.85 -13.96
N THR A 130 -15.11 10.73 -14.43
CA THR A 130 -14.73 9.41 -13.90
C THR A 130 -13.31 9.07 -14.35
N ILE A 131 -12.48 8.66 -13.40
CA ILE A 131 -11.09 8.26 -13.63
C ILE A 131 -10.98 6.77 -13.36
N HIS A 132 -10.55 6.02 -14.37
CA HIS A 132 -10.24 4.61 -14.22
C HIS A 132 -8.75 4.43 -14.03
N VAL A 133 -8.37 3.75 -12.95
CA VAL A 133 -6.97 3.45 -12.65
C VAL A 133 -6.74 1.97 -12.51
N GLU A 134 -5.52 1.55 -12.80
CA GLU A 134 -5.06 0.20 -12.57
C GLU A 134 -3.61 0.18 -12.09
N CYS A 135 -3.28 -0.82 -11.29
CA CYS A 135 -1.94 -1.00 -10.73
C CYS A 135 -1.10 -1.84 -11.70
N ARG A 136 0.04 -1.34 -12.14
CA ARG A 136 0.96 -2.01 -13.09
C ARG A 136 2.39 -2.05 -12.53
N ASP A 137 3.17 -3.05 -12.94
CA ASP A 137 4.59 -3.10 -12.57
C ASP A 137 5.38 -1.96 -13.24
N ALA A 138 6.16 -1.22 -12.45
CA ALA A 138 6.90 -0.03 -12.90
C ALA A 138 7.97 -0.34 -13.96
N THR A 139 8.46 -1.58 -14.01
CA THR A 139 9.48 -2.03 -14.99
C THR A 139 9.00 -1.96 -16.44
N LYS A 140 7.68 -1.89 -16.67
CA LYS A 140 7.12 -1.65 -18.02
C LYS A 140 6.82 -0.18 -18.32
N ALA A 141 7.04 0.72 -17.35
CA ALA A 141 6.59 2.12 -17.43
C ALA A 141 7.74 3.15 -17.51
N SER A 142 8.97 2.80 -17.13
CA SER A 142 10.13 3.69 -17.25
C SER A 142 11.20 3.08 -18.14
N ALA A 143 11.34 3.65 -19.34
CA ALA A 143 12.52 3.48 -20.17
C ALA A 143 13.58 4.50 -19.73
N GLU A 144 14.25 4.27 -18.60
CA GLU A 144 15.48 5.01 -18.25
C GLU A 144 16.52 4.03 -17.70
N ASP A 145 17.67 4.08 -18.38
CA ASP A 145 18.83 3.19 -18.45
C ASP A 145 18.57 1.68 -18.66
N HIS A 146 19.02 1.18 -19.81
CA HIS A 146 18.73 -0.17 -20.32
C HIS A 146 20.04 -0.87 -20.73
N SER A 147 20.99 -0.99 -19.82
CA SER A 147 22.01 -2.05 -19.95
C SER A 147 21.38 -3.43 -19.68
N GLY A 148 20.39 -3.50 -18.78
CA GLY A 148 19.77 -4.76 -18.35
C GLY A 148 20.68 -5.65 -17.49
N ALA A 149 21.85 -5.13 -17.11
CA ALA A 149 22.87 -5.81 -16.34
C ALA A 149 23.50 -4.83 -15.34
N ILE A 150 23.82 -5.30 -14.13
CA ILE A 150 24.39 -4.49 -13.05
C ILE A 150 25.90 -4.56 -13.13
N ASP A 151 26.57 -3.42 -13.25
CA ASP A 151 28.02 -3.33 -13.23
C ASP A 151 28.61 -3.13 -11.81
N SER A 152 29.94 -3.19 -11.70
CA SER A 152 30.65 -3.06 -10.42
C SER A 152 30.43 -1.73 -9.71
N ILE A 153 30.21 -0.66 -10.47
CA ILE A 153 30.01 0.69 -9.95
C ILE A 153 28.57 0.82 -9.45
N GLU A 154 27.61 0.30 -10.21
CA GLU A 154 26.20 0.25 -9.82
C GLU A 154 25.98 -0.60 -8.57
N LEU A 155 26.66 -1.74 -8.46
CA LEU A 155 26.60 -2.58 -7.26
C LEU A 155 27.23 -1.88 -6.04
N GLU A 156 28.38 -1.23 -6.21
CA GLU A 156 29.06 -0.48 -5.14
C GLU A 156 28.21 0.69 -4.65
N ASN A 157 27.62 1.45 -5.58
CA ASN A 157 26.67 2.52 -5.26
C ASN A 157 25.42 1.99 -4.56
N GLY A 158 24.92 0.82 -4.96
CA GLY A 158 23.81 0.13 -4.30
C GLY A 158 24.13 -0.26 -2.85
N MET A 159 25.34 -0.79 -2.59
CA MET A 159 25.80 -1.14 -1.24
C MET A 159 25.88 0.09 -0.33
N LEU A 160 26.45 1.19 -0.84
CA LEU A 160 26.51 2.47 -0.12
C LEU A 160 25.11 3.02 0.19
N SER A 161 24.17 2.88 -0.74
CA SER A 161 22.77 3.31 -0.56
C SER A 161 22.03 2.50 0.50
N MET A 162 22.49 1.29 0.81
CA MET A 162 21.97 0.45 1.91
C MET A 162 22.70 0.68 3.25
N GLY A 163 23.61 1.66 3.31
CA GLY A 163 24.42 1.93 4.51
C GLY A 163 25.52 0.91 4.76
N ILE A 164 25.88 0.11 3.76
CA ILE A 164 27.00 -0.83 3.80
C ILE A 164 28.19 -0.11 3.16
N GLU A 165 29.28 0.10 3.90
CA GLU A 165 30.54 0.59 3.31
C GLU A 165 31.32 -0.61 2.73
N PRO A 166 31.36 -0.79 1.40
CA PRO A 166 32.09 -1.91 0.80
C PRO A 166 33.59 -1.72 0.94
N GLU A 167 34.32 -2.82 1.17
CA GLU A 167 35.78 -2.79 1.05
C GLU A 167 36.20 -2.63 -0.42
N VAL A 168 37.38 -2.05 -0.66
CA VAL A 168 37.90 -1.83 -2.02
C VAL A 168 37.93 -3.15 -2.80
N GLY A 169 37.14 -3.21 -3.89
CA GLY A 169 37.04 -4.39 -4.75
C GLY A 169 36.02 -5.44 -4.30
N GLU A 170 35.23 -5.19 -3.26
CA GLU A 170 34.22 -6.12 -2.78
C GLU A 170 33.05 -6.29 -3.75
N ALA A 171 32.59 -5.20 -4.37
CA ALA A 171 31.59 -5.26 -5.44
C ALA A 171 32.08 -6.09 -6.64
N ALA A 172 33.33 -5.89 -7.07
CA ALA A 172 33.93 -6.69 -8.14
C ALA A 172 34.06 -8.18 -7.77
N ARG A 173 34.35 -8.48 -6.49
CA ARG A 173 34.39 -9.86 -5.98
C ARG A 173 33.01 -10.51 -5.94
N LEU A 174 31.97 -9.73 -5.62
CA LEU A 174 30.58 -10.19 -5.67
C LEU A 174 30.16 -10.47 -7.11
N ILE A 175 30.41 -9.56 -8.05
CA ILE A 175 30.13 -9.79 -9.47
C ILE A 175 30.81 -11.06 -9.94
N SER A 176 32.13 -11.21 -9.74
CA SER A 176 32.87 -12.41 -10.15
C SER A 176 32.34 -13.73 -9.54
N ARG A 177 31.53 -13.68 -8.48
CA ARG A 177 30.95 -14.88 -7.85
C ARG A 177 29.62 -15.28 -8.48
N PHE A 178 28.87 -14.33 -9.02
CA PHE A 178 27.51 -14.53 -9.55
C PHE A 178 27.42 -14.35 -11.07
N ASP A 179 28.43 -13.76 -11.68
CA ASP A 179 28.68 -13.69 -13.12
C ASP A 179 29.11 -15.08 -13.62
N ILE A 180 28.12 -15.85 -14.10
CA ILE A 180 28.27 -17.24 -14.54
C ILE A 180 28.81 -17.27 -15.97
N ASP A 181 28.45 -16.29 -16.80
CA ASP A 181 28.83 -16.24 -18.21
C ASP A 181 30.10 -15.41 -18.50
N GLY A 182 30.63 -14.71 -17.49
CA GLY A 182 31.90 -14.00 -17.51
C GLY A 182 31.83 -12.64 -18.21
N THR A 183 30.66 -12.00 -18.22
CA THR A 183 30.44 -10.68 -18.86
C THR A 183 31.09 -9.53 -18.09
N GLY A 184 31.40 -9.73 -16.81
CA GLY A 184 31.83 -8.68 -15.89
C GLY A 184 30.66 -7.84 -15.36
N THR A 185 29.43 -8.25 -15.61
CA THR A 185 28.18 -7.64 -15.14
C THR A 185 27.26 -8.72 -14.56
N ILE A 186 26.18 -8.34 -13.88
CA ILE A 186 25.16 -9.28 -13.38
C ILE A 186 23.88 -9.06 -14.19
N GLU A 187 23.55 -9.98 -15.11
CA GLU A 187 22.28 -9.92 -15.83
C GLU A 187 21.07 -10.32 -14.96
N MET A 188 19.86 -10.05 -15.43
CA MET A 188 18.61 -10.32 -14.71
C MET A 188 18.49 -11.75 -14.14
N ASN A 189 18.93 -12.77 -14.86
CA ASN A 189 18.89 -14.16 -14.40
C ASN A 189 19.87 -14.42 -13.24
N GLU A 190 21.08 -13.85 -13.32
CA GLU A 190 22.10 -13.95 -12.29
C GLU A 190 21.73 -13.12 -11.05
N PHE A 191 21.10 -11.97 -11.27
CA PHE A 191 20.56 -11.12 -10.22
C PHE A 191 19.44 -11.82 -9.43
N MET A 192 18.59 -12.60 -10.11
CA MET A 192 17.54 -13.38 -9.44
C MET A 192 18.15 -14.48 -8.56
N GLU A 193 19.24 -15.13 -8.97
CA GLU A 193 19.97 -16.09 -8.12
C GLU A 193 20.68 -15.41 -6.94
N LEU A 194 21.28 -14.24 -7.17
CA LEU A 194 21.85 -13.40 -6.13
C LEU A 194 20.80 -13.05 -5.07
N MET A 195 19.66 -12.49 -5.49
CA MET A 195 18.56 -12.09 -4.60
C MET A 195 17.93 -13.29 -3.86
N ALA A 196 17.78 -14.43 -4.53
CA ALA A 196 17.34 -15.68 -3.92
C ALA A 196 18.31 -16.16 -2.82
N SER A 197 19.62 -15.96 -3.00
CA SER A 197 20.63 -16.32 -1.98
C SER A 197 20.57 -15.42 -0.72
N PHE A 198 20.05 -14.20 -0.84
CA PHE A 198 19.85 -13.27 0.27
C PHE A 198 18.44 -13.31 0.88
N ASN A 199 17.56 -14.17 0.36
CA ASN A 199 16.15 -14.24 0.76
C ASN A 199 15.42 -12.87 0.63
N VAL A 200 15.93 -12.00 -0.24
CA VAL A 200 15.34 -10.71 -0.59
C VAL A 200 14.55 -10.95 -1.86
N VAL A 201 13.22 -11.01 -1.77
CA VAL A 201 12.37 -11.01 -2.95
C VAL A 201 12.21 -9.55 -3.39
N PRO A 202 12.76 -9.12 -4.54
CA PRO A 202 12.50 -7.77 -5.03
C PRO A 202 11.00 -7.63 -5.25
N THR A 203 10.34 -6.81 -4.43
CA THR A 203 8.95 -6.47 -4.69
C THR A 203 8.95 -5.47 -5.85
N PRO A 204 8.36 -5.82 -7.01
CA PRO A 204 8.31 -4.87 -8.12
C PRO A 204 7.59 -3.62 -7.63
N LYS A 205 8.24 -2.46 -7.76
CA LYS A 205 7.55 -1.17 -7.54
C LYS A 205 6.36 -1.16 -8.49
N ARG A 206 5.15 -1.14 -7.95
CA ARG A 206 3.95 -0.98 -8.77
C ARG A 206 3.55 0.48 -8.79
N VAL A 207 3.01 0.91 -9.91
CA VAL A 207 2.55 2.28 -10.13
C VAL A 207 1.09 2.22 -10.53
N LEU A 208 0.29 3.10 -9.94
CA LEU A 208 -1.09 3.32 -10.34
C LEU A 208 -1.11 4.15 -11.64
N VAL A 209 -1.78 3.66 -12.67
CA VAL A 209 -1.81 4.24 -14.02
C VAL A 209 -3.25 4.64 -14.36
N ASP A 210 -3.44 5.84 -14.89
CA ASP A 210 -4.73 6.25 -15.50
C ASP A 210 -4.91 5.49 -16.82
N VAL A 211 -5.97 4.69 -16.91
CA VAL A 211 -6.26 3.81 -18.05
C VAL A 211 -6.50 4.60 -19.34
N ALA A 212 -7.08 5.80 -19.26
CA ALA A 212 -7.40 6.60 -20.44
C ALA A 212 -6.14 7.26 -21.03
N THR A 213 -5.21 7.69 -20.18
CA THR A 213 -3.99 8.39 -20.62
C THR A 213 -2.77 7.48 -20.74
N ASN A 214 -2.84 6.28 -20.15
CA ASN A 214 -1.74 5.32 -20.05
C ASN A 214 -0.48 5.91 -19.37
N ARG A 215 -0.68 6.85 -18.45
CA ARG A 215 0.38 7.52 -17.67
C ARG A 215 0.19 7.26 -16.17
N PRO A 216 1.26 7.36 -15.36
CA PRO A 216 1.13 7.36 -13.90
C PRO A 216 0.02 8.32 -13.45
N PHE A 217 -0.83 7.86 -12.55
CA PHE A 217 -1.93 8.66 -12.03
C PHE A 217 -1.36 9.77 -11.15
N GLU A 218 -1.58 11.01 -11.58
CA GLU A 218 -1.22 12.19 -10.81
C GLU A 218 -2.46 12.72 -10.07
N VAL A 219 -2.34 12.85 -8.75
CA VAL A 219 -3.40 13.42 -7.92
C VAL A 219 -3.58 14.90 -8.28
N PRO A 220 -4.79 15.35 -8.66
CA PRO A 220 -5.02 16.75 -8.99
C PRO A 220 -4.74 17.69 -7.80
N LEU A 221 -4.42 18.95 -8.08
CA LEU A 221 -4.14 19.94 -7.04
C LEU A 221 -5.39 20.65 -6.49
N THR A 222 -6.51 20.59 -7.23
CA THR A 222 -7.75 21.33 -6.93
C THR A 222 -8.98 20.53 -7.32
N GLY A 223 -10.14 20.95 -6.82
CA GLY A 223 -11.43 20.28 -7.04
C GLY A 223 -11.73 19.24 -5.97
N HIS A 224 -12.85 18.56 -6.12
CA HIS A 224 -13.30 17.49 -5.22
C HIS A 224 -13.04 16.12 -5.83
N MET A 225 -12.55 15.18 -5.03
CA MET A 225 -12.43 13.78 -5.41
C MET A 225 -13.43 12.97 -4.60
N LEU A 226 -14.42 12.43 -5.30
CA LEU A 226 -15.34 11.44 -4.76
C LEU A 226 -14.75 10.06 -5.03
N VAL A 227 -14.40 9.36 -3.97
CA VAL A 227 -13.65 8.11 -4.03
C VAL A 227 -14.33 7.04 -3.20
N GLU A 228 -14.43 5.84 -3.76
CA GLU A 228 -14.76 4.63 -3.01
C GLU A 228 -13.54 3.72 -3.04
N PHE A 229 -12.98 3.43 -1.87
CA PHE A 229 -11.76 2.66 -1.70
C PHE A 229 -12.03 1.41 -0.87
N VAL A 230 -11.38 0.32 -1.23
CA VAL A 230 -11.42 -0.91 -0.46
C VAL A 230 -10.00 -1.38 -0.16
N ASP A 231 -9.72 -1.65 1.11
CA ASP A 231 -8.53 -2.34 1.57
C ASP A 231 -8.89 -3.79 1.88
N LEU A 232 -8.43 -4.72 1.03
CA LEU A 232 -8.58 -6.17 1.24
C LEU A 232 -7.22 -6.81 1.57
N HIS A 233 -6.25 -6.00 2.01
CA HIS A 233 -4.91 -6.45 2.31
C HIS A 233 -4.87 -7.35 3.54
N ILE A 234 -4.16 -8.46 3.42
CA ILE A 234 -3.86 -9.38 4.52
C ILE A 234 -2.40 -9.12 4.92
N PRO A 235 -2.10 -8.68 6.16
CA PRO A 235 -0.74 -8.37 6.60
C PRO A 235 0.25 -9.53 6.47
N SER A 236 1.45 -9.25 5.98
CA SER A 236 2.50 -10.23 5.63
C SER A 236 3.07 -11.03 6.80
N GLU A 237 2.96 -10.58 8.05
CA GLU A 237 3.35 -11.37 9.24
C GLU A 237 2.44 -12.60 9.45
N GLN A 238 1.40 -12.74 8.63
CA GLN A 238 0.41 -13.82 8.62
C GLN A 238 0.29 -14.45 7.22
N GLN A 239 1.43 -14.74 6.58
CA GLN A 239 1.48 -15.45 5.29
C GLN A 239 0.92 -16.89 5.34
N GLU A 240 0.61 -17.40 6.53
CA GLU A 240 -0.43 -18.41 6.69
C GLU A 240 -1.75 -17.68 6.92
N ALA A 241 -2.65 -17.72 5.95
CA ALA A 241 -3.98 -17.13 6.04
C ALA A 241 -4.82 -17.80 7.17
N HIS A 242 -4.53 -17.62 8.47
CA HIS A 242 -5.21 -18.30 9.58
C HIS A 242 -5.28 -17.51 10.89
N THR A 243 -5.78 -16.29 10.84
CA THR A 243 -6.12 -15.52 12.05
C THR A 243 -7.55 -15.02 11.91
N ARG A 244 -8.37 -15.25 12.94
CA ARG A 244 -9.80 -14.84 12.95
C ARG A 244 -9.94 -13.32 12.73
N GLU A 245 -8.89 -12.58 13.04
CA GLU A 245 -8.75 -11.14 12.92
C GLU A 245 -8.74 -10.69 11.45
N SER A 246 -7.97 -11.34 10.56
CA SER A 246 -7.88 -10.96 9.15
C SER A 246 -9.19 -11.21 8.39
N VAL A 247 -9.84 -12.34 8.68
CA VAL A 247 -11.19 -12.64 8.18
C VAL A 247 -12.22 -11.69 8.77
N GLY A 248 -12.06 -11.30 10.05
CA GLY A 248 -12.88 -10.26 10.68
C GLY A 248 -12.78 -8.90 9.99
N HIS A 249 -11.57 -8.48 9.60
CA HIS A 249 -11.35 -7.26 8.84
C HIS A 249 -11.99 -7.32 7.45
N LEU A 250 -11.83 -8.44 6.74
CA LEU A 250 -12.48 -8.68 5.45
C LEU A 250 -14.01 -8.60 5.58
N ILE A 251 -14.57 -9.23 6.62
CA ILE A 251 -16.01 -9.20 6.90
C ILE A 251 -16.50 -7.79 7.22
N LYS A 252 -15.77 -7.02 8.04
CA LYS A 252 -16.11 -5.61 8.33
C LYS A 252 -16.18 -4.80 7.03
N ASN A 253 -15.16 -4.91 6.18
CA ASN A 253 -15.12 -4.25 4.88
C ASN A 253 -16.24 -4.73 3.94
N LEU A 254 -16.62 -6.01 4.04
CA LEU A 254 -17.75 -6.63 3.35
C LEU A 254 -19.09 -6.49 4.09
N LYS A 255 -19.25 -5.67 5.11
CA LYS A 255 -20.57 -5.32 5.69
C LYS A 255 -20.93 -3.87 5.47
N ASP A 256 -19.91 -3.01 5.39
CA ASP A 256 -20.11 -1.57 5.30
C ASP A 256 -20.32 -1.04 3.87
N ASN A 257 -20.16 -1.88 2.83
CA ASN A 257 -20.17 -1.46 1.42
C ASN A 257 -21.20 -2.21 0.55
N HIS A 258 -22.19 -1.53 -0.03
CA HIS A 258 -23.30 -2.13 -0.79
C HIS A 258 -22.96 -3.10 -1.96
N SER A 259 -21.70 -3.20 -2.41
CA SER A 259 -21.24 -4.10 -3.50
C SER A 259 -20.44 -5.32 -2.99
N HIS A 260 -20.93 -6.00 -1.95
CA HIS A 260 -20.28 -7.15 -1.30
C HIS A 260 -19.87 -8.27 -2.26
N VAL A 261 -20.68 -8.55 -3.29
CA VAL A 261 -20.39 -9.58 -4.30
C VAL A 261 -19.18 -9.22 -5.16
N GLN A 262 -19.04 -7.94 -5.53
CA GLN A 262 -17.93 -7.46 -6.34
C GLN A 262 -16.62 -7.40 -5.53
N MET A 263 -16.68 -6.92 -4.28
CA MET A 263 -15.53 -6.94 -3.37
C MET A 263 -15.09 -8.37 -3.06
N LEU A 264 -16.03 -9.29 -2.88
CA LEU A 264 -15.72 -10.70 -2.68
C LEU A 264 -15.02 -11.30 -3.91
N ALA A 265 -15.48 -10.99 -5.13
CA ALA A 265 -14.81 -11.39 -6.36
C ALA A 265 -13.39 -10.79 -6.50
N MET A 266 -13.18 -9.57 -5.98
CA MET A 266 -11.89 -8.90 -5.98
C MET A 266 -10.92 -9.44 -4.92
N ALA A 267 -11.41 -9.79 -3.73
CA ALA A 267 -10.66 -10.36 -2.61
C ALA A 267 -10.12 -11.76 -2.95
N LYS A 268 -10.90 -12.54 -3.70
CA LYS A 268 -10.62 -13.96 -3.98
C LYS A 268 -9.39 -14.25 -4.81
N ASN A 269 -8.90 -13.29 -5.62
CA ASN A 269 -7.70 -13.47 -6.42
C ASN A 269 -6.45 -13.53 -5.52
N GLY A 270 -6.09 -14.74 -5.09
CA GLY A 270 -4.89 -15.03 -4.28
C GLY A 270 -5.16 -15.37 -2.81
N MET A 271 -6.43 -15.54 -2.40
CA MET A 271 -6.80 -16.00 -1.05
C MET A 271 -7.31 -17.44 -1.07
N TYR A 272 -6.96 -18.21 -0.04
CA TYR A 272 -7.51 -19.54 0.22
C TYR A 272 -8.18 -19.57 1.59
N PHE A 273 -9.38 -20.12 1.70
CA PHE A 273 -10.20 -20.09 2.91
C PHE A 273 -10.38 -21.48 3.53
N LYS A 274 -10.46 -21.54 4.87
CA LYS A 274 -11.01 -22.69 5.62
C LYS A 274 -12.54 -22.60 5.70
N GLU A 275 -13.19 -23.72 6.04
CA GLU A 275 -14.65 -23.81 6.14
C GLU A 275 -15.26 -22.70 7.03
N ARG A 276 -14.80 -22.55 8.29
CA ARG A 276 -15.34 -21.52 9.19
C ARG A 276 -15.19 -20.09 8.67
N GLU A 277 -14.11 -19.81 7.96
CA GLU A 277 -13.81 -18.48 7.43
C GLU A 277 -14.73 -18.17 6.25
N ALA A 278 -14.86 -19.12 5.34
CA ALA A 278 -15.82 -19.08 4.26
C ALA A 278 -17.27 -18.95 4.78
N GLN A 279 -17.63 -19.67 5.84
CA GLN A 279 -18.96 -19.58 6.46
C GLN A 279 -19.22 -18.19 7.03
N MET A 280 -18.26 -17.60 7.75
CA MET A 280 -18.43 -16.25 8.30
C MET A 280 -18.59 -15.18 7.21
N ILE A 281 -17.91 -15.34 6.07
CA ILE A 281 -18.08 -14.47 4.89
C ILE A 281 -19.47 -14.67 4.28
N ILE A 282 -19.89 -15.91 4.11
CA ILE A 282 -21.23 -16.29 3.61
C ILE A 282 -22.31 -15.68 4.50
N ASP A 283 -22.26 -15.89 5.82
CA ASP A 283 -23.21 -15.36 6.80
C ASP A 283 -23.25 -13.82 6.84
N SER A 284 -22.14 -13.17 6.47
CA SER A 284 -22.02 -11.71 6.48
C SER A 284 -22.50 -11.04 5.20
N ILE A 285 -22.44 -11.74 4.07
CA ILE A 285 -22.90 -11.25 2.76
C ILE A 285 -24.38 -11.58 2.53
N LEU A 286 -24.90 -12.59 3.23
CA LEU A 286 -26.24 -13.11 3.00
C LEU A 286 -27.30 -12.50 3.93
N ASP A 287 -27.98 -11.47 3.45
CA ASP A 287 -29.34 -11.12 3.90
C ASP A 287 -30.41 -12.00 3.20
N GLY A 288 -30.09 -13.28 2.93
CA GLY A 288 -31.02 -14.28 2.42
C GLY A 288 -31.19 -14.36 0.89
N SER A 289 -30.48 -13.54 0.11
CA SER A 289 -30.58 -13.53 -1.36
C SER A 289 -29.44 -14.31 -2.01
N ASP A 290 -29.66 -15.61 -2.19
CA ASP A 290 -28.85 -16.57 -2.96
C ASP A 290 -27.52 -17.05 -2.33
N VAL A 291 -27.66 -17.86 -1.27
CA VAL A 291 -26.60 -18.67 -0.65
C VAL A 291 -25.84 -19.50 -1.69
N VAL A 292 -26.55 -20.00 -2.71
CA VAL A 292 -25.97 -20.88 -3.74
C VAL A 292 -24.98 -20.11 -4.59
N GLN A 293 -25.30 -18.87 -4.97
CA GLN A 293 -24.39 -18.00 -5.71
C GLN A 293 -23.16 -17.61 -4.88
N ALA A 294 -23.34 -17.29 -3.59
CA ALA A 294 -22.23 -17.01 -2.69
C ALA A 294 -21.30 -18.22 -2.52
N MET A 295 -21.85 -19.41 -2.27
CA MET A 295 -21.11 -20.66 -2.18
C MET A 295 -20.37 -20.98 -3.49
N ALA A 296 -21.05 -20.94 -4.63
CA ALA A 296 -20.45 -21.21 -5.94
C ALA A 296 -19.25 -20.30 -6.22
N SER A 297 -19.30 -19.06 -5.74
CA SER A 297 -18.21 -18.11 -5.88
C SER A 297 -17.03 -18.38 -4.93
N ILE A 298 -17.24 -18.99 -3.75
CA ILE A 298 -16.20 -19.22 -2.72
C ILE A 298 -15.53 -20.58 -2.87
N LEU A 299 -16.27 -21.61 -3.28
CA LEU A 299 -15.77 -22.99 -3.40
C LEU A 299 -14.45 -23.15 -4.18
N PRO A 300 -14.19 -22.41 -5.29
CA PRO A 300 -12.92 -22.51 -6.00
C PRO A 300 -11.70 -21.98 -5.22
N HIS A 301 -11.93 -21.29 -4.11
CA HIS A 301 -10.92 -20.62 -3.28
C HIS A 301 -10.79 -21.29 -1.89
N MET A 302 -11.23 -22.54 -1.75
CA MET A 302 -11.02 -23.31 -0.53
C MET A 302 -9.59 -23.85 -0.49
N ILE A 303 -8.99 -23.90 0.70
CA ILE A 303 -7.62 -24.39 0.89
C ILE A 303 -7.43 -25.85 0.45
N ASP A 304 -8.47 -26.67 0.61
CA ASP A 304 -8.50 -28.06 0.17
C ASP A 304 -9.94 -28.57 -0.05
N ALA A 305 -10.03 -29.77 -0.62
CA ALA A 305 -11.30 -30.44 -0.88
C ALA A 305 -12.06 -30.81 0.41
N SER A 306 -11.35 -31.05 1.53
CA SER A 306 -11.99 -31.39 2.81
C SER A 306 -12.78 -30.21 3.35
N ASN A 307 -12.19 -29.01 3.34
CA ASN A 307 -12.84 -27.77 3.75
C ASN A 307 -13.99 -27.40 2.80
N ALA A 308 -13.82 -27.62 1.50
CA ALA A 308 -14.90 -27.40 0.53
C ALA A 308 -16.12 -28.31 0.80
N CYS A 309 -15.88 -29.61 1.08
CA CYS A 309 -16.95 -30.54 1.43
C CYS A 309 -17.66 -30.14 2.72
N GLN A 310 -16.91 -29.76 3.77
CA GLN A 310 -17.51 -29.34 5.04
C GLN A 310 -18.37 -28.08 4.88
N LEU A 311 -17.91 -27.09 4.09
CA LEU A 311 -18.69 -25.90 3.79
C LEU A 311 -20.00 -26.23 3.06
N ILE A 312 -19.95 -27.17 2.10
CA ILE A 312 -21.14 -27.66 1.39
C ILE A 312 -22.09 -28.34 2.36
N GLU A 313 -21.61 -29.23 3.23
CA GLU A 313 -22.42 -29.94 4.21
C GLU A 313 -23.12 -29.00 5.20
N CYS A 314 -22.40 -27.97 5.71
CA CYS A 314 -22.95 -26.96 6.61
C CYS A 314 -24.10 -26.16 5.97
N ASN A 315 -23.98 -25.76 4.70
CA ASN A 315 -25.01 -24.97 4.05
C ASN A 315 -26.14 -25.80 3.41
N ILE A 316 -25.91 -27.07 3.04
CA ILE A 316 -26.98 -27.99 2.59
C ILE A 316 -27.91 -28.38 3.75
N THR A 317 -27.35 -28.59 4.94
CA THR A 317 -28.14 -28.97 6.13
C THR A 317 -29.04 -27.82 6.60
N ASP A 318 -28.59 -26.57 6.49
CA ASP A 318 -29.38 -25.36 6.84
C ASP A 318 -30.51 -25.07 5.83
N VAL A 319 -30.30 -25.30 4.52
CA VAL A 319 -31.34 -25.12 3.49
C VAL A 319 -32.49 -26.13 3.66
N SER A 320 -32.18 -27.33 4.14
CA SER A 320 -33.19 -28.36 4.46
C SER A 320 -34.07 -28.02 5.67
N GLN A 321 -33.64 -27.08 6.53
CA GLN A 321 -34.36 -26.68 7.75
C GLN A 321 -35.14 -25.36 7.58
N ARG A 322 -34.88 -24.58 6.52
CA ARG A 322 -35.55 -23.30 6.22
C ARG A 322 -36.62 -23.38 5.12
N LEU A 323 -36.83 -24.56 4.53
CA LEU A 323 -37.98 -24.90 3.67
C LEU A 323 -39.09 -25.57 4.50
#